data_AF-A0A1G7MMI3-F1
#
_entry.id   AF-A0A1G7MMI3-F1
#
_cell.length_a   1.000
_cell.length_b   1.000
_cell.length_c   1.000
_cell.angle_alpha   90.00
_cell.angle_beta   90.00
_cell.angle_gamma   90.00
#
_symmetry.space_group_name_H-M   'P 1'
#
loop_
_entity.id
_entity.type
_entity.pdbx_description
1 polymer ?
#
loop_
_entity_poly.entity_id
_entity_poly.type
_entity_poly.pdbx_seq_one_letter_code
_entity_poly.pdbx_strand_id
1 'polypeptide(L)' 'MLDRIGLDRRDRRNLLIVIGVVAAVMAVVSEGTPAVRLAVGVIAGLISGVVFVVSTVVINRYKPAHW' A
#
# COMPACT_ATOMS: atom_id res chain seq x y z
N MET A 1 10.21 -5.36 -15.01
CA MET A 1 9.86 -3.97 -15.39
C MET A 1 9.71 -3.03 -14.18
N LEU A 2 9.19 -3.49 -13.03
CA LEU A 2 9.10 -2.68 -11.80
C LEU A 2 10.46 -2.23 -11.23
N ASP A 3 11.52 -2.99 -11.45
CA ASP A 3 12.87 -2.62 -10.97
C ASP A 3 13.43 -1.37 -11.69
N ARG A 4 12.92 -1.03 -12.88
CA ARG A 4 13.25 0.23 -13.57
C ARG A 4 12.49 1.45 -13.02
N ILE A 5 11.46 1.23 -12.22
CA ILE A 5 10.60 2.29 -11.63
C ILE A 5 11.05 2.61 -10.19
N GLY A 6 12.14 1.98 -9.71
CA GLY A 6 12.62 2.16 -8.35
C GLY A 6 11.75 1.43 -7.31
N LEU A 7 11.19 0.27 -7.63
CA LEU A 7 10.45 -0.57 -6.68
C LEU A 7 11.24 -1.85 -6.39
N ASP A 8 11.91 -1.90 -5.24
CA ASP A 8 12.70 -3.05 -4.85
C ASP A 8 11.83 -4.24 -4.43
N ARG A 9 12.43 -5.44 -4.41
CA ARG A 9 11.74 -6.66 -3.98
C ARG A 9 11.24 -6.56 -2.53
N ARG A 10 11.96 -5.81 -1.69
CA ARG A 10 11.56 -5.50 -0.31
C ARG A 10 10.33 -4.58 -0.27
N ASP A 11 10.26 -3.60 -1.16
CA ASP A 11 9.13 -2.67 -1.26
C ASP A 11 7.85 -3.38 -1.70
N ARG A 12 7.96 -4.38 -2.58
CA ARG A 12 6.79 -5.21 -2.95
C ARG A 12 6.22 -5.99 -1.77
N ARG A 13 7.09 -6.54 -0.91
CA ARG A 13 6.64 -7.21 0.31
C ARG A 13 5.99 -6.21 1.27
N ASN A 14 6.61 -5.04 1.44
CA ASN A 14 6.05 -3.98 2.29
C ASN A 14 4.71 -3.48 1.76
N LEU A 15 4.54 -3.35 0.44
CA LEU A 15 3.27 -3.01 -0.21
C LEU A 15 2.17 -4.01 0.15
N LEU A 16 2.44 -5.32 0.04
CA LEU A 16 1.46 -6.34 0.42
C LEU A 16 1.10 -6.29 1.91
N ILE A 17 2.10 -6.02 2.77
CA ILE A 17 1.88 -5.84 4.21
C ILE A 17 0.98 -4.63 4.45
N VAL A 18 1.25 -3.49 3.82
CA VAL A 18 0.45 -2.26 3.98
C VAL A 18 -0.99 -2.48 3.53
N ILE A 19 -1.20 -3.04 2.33
CA ILE A 19 -2.54 -3.36 1.82
C ILE A 19 -3.27 -4.28 2.80
N GLY A 20 -2.62 -5.35 3.25
CA GLY A 20 -3.23 -6.34 4.15
C GLY A 20 -3.58 -5.76 5.52
N VAL A 21 -2.66 -4.99 6.13
CA VAL A 21 -2.87 -4.38 7.44
C VAL A 21 -3.99 -3.35 7.39
N VAL A 22 -3.96 -2.44 6.41
CA VAL A 22 -5.03 -1.43 6.27
C VAL A 22 -6.36 -2.11 5.99
N ALA A 23 -6.40 -3.10 5.10
CA ALA A 23 -7.63 -3.82 4.82
C ALA A 23 -8.20 -4.53 6.06
N ALA A 24 -7.36 -5.19 6.86
CA ALA A 24 -7.77 -5.85 8.09
C ALA A 24 -8.27 -4.85 9.14
N VAL A 25 -7.53 -3.76 9.37
CA VAL A 25 -7.92 -2.70 10.32
C VAL A 25 -9.25 -2.10 9.91
N MET A 26 -9.40 -1.73 8.64
CA MET A 26 -10.65 -1.14 8.15
C MET A 26 -11.81 -2.13 8.21
N ALA A 27 -11.60 -3.40 7.86
CA ALA A 27 -12.65 -4.42 8.03
C ALA A 27 -13.08 -4.58 9.50
N VAL A 28 -12.19 -4.38 10.47
CA VAL A 28 -12.52 -4.45 11.91
C VAL A 28 -13.16 -3.16 12.42
N VAL A 29 -12.73 -1.98 11.98
CA VAL A 29 -13.21 -0.70 12.51
C VAL A 29 -14.49 -0.22 11.82
N SER A 30 -14.71 -0.63 10.57
CA SER A 30 -15.90 -0.22 9.81
C SER A 30 -17.18 -0.80 10.42
N GLU A 31 -18.24 -0.01 10.39
CA GLU A 31 -19.59 -0.44 10.76
C GLU A 31 -20.35 -1.02 9.55
N GLY A 32 -21.41 -1.78 9.82
CA GLY A 32 -22.27 -2.37 8.80
C GLY A 32 -22.13 -3.89 8.66
N THR A 33 -22.70 -4.44 7.59
CA THR A 33 -22.69 -5.89 7.35
C THR A 33 -21.28 -6.40 7.08
N PRO A 34 -20.98 -7.70 7.31
CA PRO A 34 -19.65 -8.26 7.04
C PRO A 34 -19.17 -8.01 5.60
N ALA A 35 -20.10 -8.04 4.63
CA ALA A 35 -19.79 -7.76 3.22
C ALA A 35 -19.36 -6.30 3.01
N VAL A 36 -20.04 -5.34 3.65
CA VAL A 36 -19.67 -3.91 3.57
C VAL A 36 -18.31 -3.67 4.22
N ARG A 37 -18.06 -4.25 5.39
CA ARG A 37 -16.78 -4.12 6.09
C ARG A 37 -15.61 -4.67 5.26
N LEU A 38 -15.81 -5.81 4.61
CA LEU A 38 -14.85 -6.38 3.67
C LEU A 38 -14.61 -5.46 2.47
N ALA A 39 -15.67 -4.93 1.85
CA ALA A 39 -15.54 -4.02 0.72
C ALA A 39 -14.77 -2.75 1.10
N VAL A 40 -15.08 -2.15 2.25
CA VAL A 40 -14.36 -0.98 2.78
C VAL A 40 -12.89 -1.32 3.02
N GLY A 41 -12.61 -2.47 3.65
CA GLY A 41 -11.24 -2.95 3.86
C GLY A 41 -10.46 -3.06 2.57
N VAL A 42 -11.03 -3.72 1.56
CA VAL A 42 -10.38 -3.89 0.25
C VAL A 42 -10.13 -2.53 -0.41
N ILE A 43 -11.11 -1.64 -0.45
CA ILE A 43 -10.99 -0.32 -1.08
C ILE A 43 -9.90 0.50 -0.37
N ALA A 44 -9.94 0.60 0.96
CA ALA A 44 -8.97 1.37 1.73
C ALA A 44 -7.55 0.80 1.64
N GLY A 45 -7.42 -0.53 1.66
CA GLY A 45 -6.15 -1.23 1.47
C GLY A 45 -5.55 -0.93 0.09
N LEU A 46 -6.36 -0.99 -0.97
CA LEU A 46 -5.93 -0.68 -2.33
C LEU A 46 -5.52 0.79 -2.49
N ILE A 47 -6.31 1.73 -1.97
CA ILE A 47 -5.96 3.16 -1.97
C ILE A 47 -4.61 3.38 -1.27
N SER A 48 -4.43 2.77 -0.10
CA SER A 48 -3.18 2.87 0.66
C SER A 48 -2.00 2.26 -0.10
N GLY A 49 -2.23 1.15 -0.80
CA GLY A 49 -1.22 0.54 -1.67
C GLY A 49 -0.79 1.45 -2.82
N VAL A 50 -1.73 2.14 -3.46
CA VAL A 50 -1.43 3.12 -4.51
C VAL A 50 -0.60 4.27 -3.95
N VAL A 51 -1.02 4.86 -2.82
CA VAL A 51 -0.28 5.95 -2.15
C VAL A 51 1.14 5.51 -1.76
N PHE A 52 1.29 4.28 -1.26
CA PHE A 52 2.59 3.71 -0.92
C PHE A 52 3.49 3.62 -2.16
N VAL A 53 2.99 3.05 -3.26
CA VAL A 53 3.74 2.96 -4.52
C VAL A 53 4.17 4.34 -5.00
N VAL A 54 3.25 5.30 -5.05
CA VAL A 54 3.56 6.67 -5.49
C VAL A 54 4.65 7.28 -4.61
N SER A 55 4.50 7.17 -3.28
CA SER A 55 5.47 7.69 -2.31
C SER A 55 6.85 7.05 -2.49
N THR A 56 6.91 5.72 -2.58
CA THR A 56 8.17 4.98 -2.80
C THR A 56 8.85 5.39 -4.11
N VAL A 57 8.10 5.49 -5.20
CA VAL A 57 8.64 5.89 -6.51
C VAL A 57 9.16 7.32 -6.45
N VAL A 58 8.42 8.25 -5.83
CA VAL A 58 8.86 9.65 -5.67
C VAL A 58 10.13 9.70 -4.82
N ILE A 59 10.16 9.05 -3.67
CA ILE A 59 11.33 9.00 -2.78
C ILE A 59 12.54 8.45 -3.53
N ASN A 60 12.39 7.33 -4.23
CA ASN A 60 13.50 6.70 -4.94
C ASN A 60 13.95 7.51 -6.17
N ARG A 61 13.05 8.29 -6.78
CA ARG A 61 13.39 9.19 -7.90
C ARG A 61 14.12 10.46 -7.45
N TYR A 62 13.77 11.01 -6.29
CA TYR A 62 14.38 12.24 -5.76
C TYR A 62 15.45 11.98 -4.70
N LYS A 63 15.82 10.71 -4.47
CA LYS A 63 16.85 10.35 -3.49
C LYS A 63 18.18 11.02 -3.88
N PRO A 64 18.77 11.89 -3.03
CA PRO A 64 20.05 12.50 -3.33
C PRO A 64 21.13 11.42 -3.42
N ALA A 65 22.06 11.55 -4.37
CA ALA A 65 23.13 10.58 -4.64
C ALA A 65 24.20 10.47 -3.51
N HIS A 66 23.96 11.05 -2.33
CA HIS A 66 24.92 11.11 -1.23
C HIS A 66 24.28 10.69 0.10
N TRP A 67 23.86 9.43 0.17
CA TRP A 67 23.83 8.67 1.43
C TRP A 67 24.00 7.18 1.15
#